data_AF-A0A7W1L046-F1
#
_entry.id   AF-A0A7W1L046-F1
#
_cell.length_a   1.000
_cell.length_b   1.000
_cell.length_c   1.000
_cell.angle_alpha   90.00
_cell.angle_beta   90.00
_cell.angle_gamma   90.00
#
_symmetry.space_group_name_H-M   'P 1'
#
loop_
_entity.id
_entity.type
_entity.pdbx_description
1 polymer ?
#
loop_
_entity_poly.entity_id
_entity_poly.type
_entity_poly.pdbx_seq_one_letter_code
_entity_poly.pdbx_strand_id
1 'polypeptide(L)'
;SDGPGPARRKIKGVERSFYDYKARSMPVGPDDGTLAPWAVVASLPFAPELVLPSLKHFDEAAPEMTSEYGFKCSYNPTFSEGSKSNSGWISQGYYGLDQGPIVMMIENYRTGSPWRLMRRHPAIRMGLRRAGFTGGWLGNADAAI
;
A
#
# COMPACT_ATOMS: atom_id res chain seq x y z
N SER A 1 -6.07 -7.20 1.00
CA SER A 1 -6.93 -6.12 1.48
C SER A 1 -8.37 -6.58 1.48
N ASP A 2 -9.20 -5.97 2.32
CA ASP A 2 -10.66 -6.17 2.31
C ASP A 2 -11.30 -5.60 1.04
N GLY A 3 -12.60 -5.79 0.89
CA GLY A 3 -13.33 -5.36 -0.29
C GLY A 3 -14.85 -5.42 -0.06
N PRO A 4 -15.64 -4.95 -1.03
CA PRO A 4 -17.09 -4.84 -0.88
C PRO A 4 -17.86 -6.16 -0.98
N GLY A 5 -17.17 -7.28 -1.20
CA GLY A 5 -17.79 -8.59 -1.40
C GLY A 5 -18.09 -9.35 -0.10
N PRO A 6 -18.57 -10.61 -0.23
CA PRO A 6 -18.87 -11.29 -1.49
C PRO A 6 -20.13 -10.72 -2.15
N ALA A 7 -20.03 -10.33 -3.42
CA ALA A 7 -21.17 -9.81 -4.18
C ALA A 7 -20.97 -10.00 -5.69
N ARG A 8 -22.07 -10.04 -6.45
CA ARG A 8 -22.07 -9.94 -7.91
C ARG A 8 -22.97 -8.79 -8.34
N ARG A 9 -22.49 -7.92 -9.22
CA ARG A 9 -23.27 -6.79 -9.74
C ARG A 9 -23.04 -6.60 -11.23
N LYS A 10 -24.06 -6.11 -11.92
CA LYS A 10 -23.97 -5.72 -13.33
C LYS A 10 -23.66 -4.23 -13.44
N ILE A 11 -22.42 -3.89 -13.77
CA ILE A 11 -21.96 -2.50 -13.89
C ILE A 11 -21.74 -2.18 -15.36
N LYS A 12 -22.46 -1.17 -15.87
CA LYS A 12 -22.46 -0.79 -17.29
C LYS A 12 -22.68 -1.99 -18.23
N GLY A 13 -23.61 -2.87 -17.85
CA GLY A 13 -23.95 -4.05 -18.64
C GLY A 13 -23.05 -5.28 -18.44
N VAL A 14 -21.92 -5.14 -17.74
CA VAL A 14 -20.96 -6.22 -17.50
C VAL A 14 -21.13 -6.78 -16.09
N GLU A 15 -21.30 -8.10 -15.96
CA GLU A 15 -21.28 -8.75 -14.65
C GLU A 15 -19.87 -8.70 -14.05
N ARG A 16 -19.77 -8.27 -12.79
CA ARG A 16 -18.54 -8.20 -12.01
C ARG A 16 -18.72 -8.93 -10.69
N SER A 17 -17.70 -9.69 -10.32
CA SER A 17 -17.61 -10.34 -9.01
C SER A 17 -16.75 -9.48 -8.09
N PHE A 18 -17.24 -9.27 -6.89
CA PHE A 18 -16.56 -8.54 -5.82
C PHE A 18 -16.20 -9.49 -4.71
N TYR A 19 -14.99 -9.33 -4.19
CA TYR A 19 -14.47 -10.14 -3.11
C TYR A 19 -14.42 -9.34 -1.81
N ASP A 20 -14.53 -10.05 -0.70
CA ASP A 20 -14.23 -9.51 0.62
C ASP A 20 -12.70 -9.37 0.75
N TYR A 21 -12.08 -10.12 1.67
CA TYR A 21 -10.64 -10.13 1.83
C TYR A 21 -9.93 -11.01 0.79
N LYS A 22 -9.06 -10.42 -0.03
CA LYS A 22 -8.29 -11.15 -1.04
C LYS A 22 -6.90 -10.56 -1.29
N ALA A 23 -5.97 -11.42 -1.73
CA ALA A 23 -4.66 -11.02 -2.21
C ALA A 23 -4.75 -10.51 -3.65
N ARG A 24 -5.14 -9.23 -3.80
CA ARG A 24 -5.21 -8.55 -5.09
C ARG A 24 -3.82 -8.25 -5.62
N SER A 25 -3.59 -8.45 -6.92
CA SER A 25 -2.32 -8.15 -7.57
C SER A 25 -2.48 -8.03 -9.09
N MET A 26 -1.48 -7.45 -9.75
CA MET A 26 -1.39 -7.36 -11.21
C MET A 26 -0.09 -8.04 -11.69
N PRO A 27 -0.06 -8.66 -12.88
CA PRO A 27 -1.18 -8.83 -13.84
C PRO A 27 -2.02 -10.10 -13.60
N VAL A 28 -1.58 -11.01 -12.74
CA VAL A 28 -2.14 -12.36 -12.59
C VAL A 28 -3.04 -12.55 -11.37
N GLY A 29 -3.25 -11.50 -10.58
CA GLY A 29 -4.11 -11.55 -9.39
C GLY A 29 -5.58 -11.23 -9.68
N PRO A 30 -6.44 -11.45 -8.67
CA PRO A 30 -7.83 -11.01 -8.76
C PRO A 30 -7.89 -9.48 -8.78
N ASP A 31 -8.60 -8.95 -9.78
CA ASP A 31 -8.96 -7.54 -9.89
C ASP A 31 -10.49 -7.41 -9.93
N ASP A 32 -11.05 -6.81 -8.88
CA ASP A 32 -12.47 -6.45 -8.76
C ASP A 32 -12.67 -4.92 -8.72
N GLY A 33 -11.67 -4.15 -9.13
CA GLY A 33 -11.67 -2.68 -9.07
C GLY A 33 -11.44 -2.10 -7.69
N THR A 34 -11.09 -2.92 -6.69
CA THR A 34 -10.76 -2.44 -5.34
C THR A 34 -9.29 -1.98 -5.30
N LEU A 35 -9.10 -0.72 -4.97
CA LEU A 35 -7.80 -0.07 -4.84
C LEU A 35 -7.34 -0.06 -3.39
N ALA A 36 -6.03 -0.16 -3.19
CA ALA A 36 -5.37 -0.23 -1.89
C ALA A 36 -4.38 0.94 -1.74
N PRO A 37 -4.83 2.12 -1.24
CA PRO A 37 -3.97 3.31 -1.14
C PRO A 37 -2.71 3.08 -0.32
N TRP A 38 -2.79 2.25 0.73
CA TRP A 38 -1.62 1.92 1.56
C TRP A 38 -0.48 1.30 0.72
N ALA A 39 -0.79 0.48 -0.29
CA ALA A 39 0.20 -0.12 -1.17
C ALA A 39 0.87 0.92 -2.09
N VAL A 40 0.11 1.95 -2.49
CA VAL A 40 0.62 3.10 -3.24
C VAL A 40 1.58 3.90 -2.37
N VAL A 41 1.18 4.25 -1.13
CA VAL A 41 2.08 4.94 -0.18
C VAL A 41 3.32 4.10 0.14
N ALA A 42 3.17 2.79 0.32
CA ALA A 42 4.28 1.88 0.59
C ALA A 42 5.31 1.83 -0.56
N SER A 43 4.94 2.32 -1.75
CA SER A 43 5.83 2.42 -2.90
C SER A 43 6.58 3.75 -2.99
N LEU A 44 6.35 4.68 -2.06
CA LEU A 44 6.88 6.05 -2.11
C LEU A 44 8.42 6.13 -2.23
N PRO A 45 9.23 5.32 -1.53
CA PRO A 45 10.69 5.33 -1.71
C PRO A 45 11.18 4.89 -3.09
N PHE A 46 10.33 4.27 -3.90
CA PHE A 46 10.71 3.66 -5.18
C PHE A 46 10.24 4.49 -6.38
N ALA A 47 9.03 5.05 -6.32
CA ALA A 47 8.43 5.80 -7.43
C ALA A 47 7.66 7.03 -6.93
N PRO A 48 8.32 7.99 -6.24
CA PRO A 48 7.65 9.13 -5.64
C PRO A 48 6.87 9.99 -6.66
N GLU A 49 7.36 10.08 -7.89
CA GLU A 49 6.74 10.81 -9.00
C GLU A 49 5.39 10.21 -9.45
N LEU A 50 5.16 8.92 -9.21
CA LEU A 50 3.87 8.27 -9.48
C LEU A 50 2.98 8.25 -8.24
N VAL A 51 3.59 8.05 -7.07
CA VAL A 51 2.89 7.93 -5.80
C VAL A 51 2.26 9.26 -5.39
N LEU A 52 3.01 10.37 -5.36
CA LEU A 52 2.50 11.65 -4.85
C LEU A 52 1.27 12.16 -5.62
N PRO A 53 1.23 12.14 -6.97
CA PRO A 53 0.02 12.48 -7.72
C PRO A 53 -1.15 11.54 -7.44
N SER A 54 -0.87 10.25 -7.24
CA SER A 54 -1.90 9.25 -6.94
C SER A 54 -2.53 9.48 -5.56
N LEU A 55 -1.74 9.86 -4.55
CA LEU A 55 -2.25 10.23 -3.23
C LEU A 55 -3.13 11.47 -3.29
N LYS A 56 -2.69 12.50 -4.03
CA LYS A 56 -3.51 13.69 -4.27
C LYS A 56 -4.84 13.32 -4.94
N HIS A 57 -4.82 12.44 -5.93
CA HIS A 57 -6.04 11.97 -6.58
C HIS A 57 -6.96 11.23 -5.61
N PHE A 58 -6.43 10.40 -4.71
CA PHE A 58 -7.25 9.72 -3.71
C PHE A 58 -7.92 10.69 -2.74
N ASP A 59 -7.20 11.72 -2.28
CA ASP A 59 -7.77 12.76 -1.41
C ASP A 59 -8.89 13.56 -2.10
N GLU A 60 -8.77 13.78 -3.42
CA GLU A 60 -9.78 14.49 -4.22
C GLU A 60 -10.98 13.59 -4.57
N ALA A 61 -10.73 12.34 -4.96
CA ALA A 61 -11.75 11.43 -5.48
C ALA A 61 -12.54 10.70 -4.38
N ALA A 62 -11.94 10.50 -3.21
CA ALA A 62 -12.53 9.80 -2.09
C ALA A 62 -12.07 10.40 -0.74
N PRO A 63 -12.39 11.67 -0.45
CA PRO A 63 -11.94 12.33 0.79
C PRO A 63 -12.38 11.60 2.06
N GLU A 64 -13.49 10.86 2.00
CA GLU A 64 -14.05 10.08 3.12
C GLU A 64 -13.19 8.85 3.48
N MET A 65 -12.18 8.53 2.66
CA MET A 65 -11.20 7.48 2.91
C MET A 65 -10.10 7.91 3.89
N THR A 66 -9.87 9.21 4.02
CA THR A 66 -8.92 9.76 4.99
C THR A 66 -9.60 9.87 6.35
N SER A 67 -8.94 9.40 7.40
CA SER A 67 -9.46 9.39 8.77
C SER A 67 -8.42 9.87 9.78
N GLU A 68 -8.78 9.81 11.07
CA GLU A 68 -7.87 10.08 12.19
C GLU A 68 -6.56 9.27 12.11
N TYR A 69 -6.60 8.04 11.58
CA TYR A 69 -5.44 7.16 11.48
C TYR A 69 -4.79 7.15 10.08
N GLY A 70 -5.16 8.10 9.20
CA GLY A 70 -4.70 8.15 7.81
C GLY A 70 -5.66 7.44 6.85
N PHE A 71 -5.15 6.94 5.72
CA PHE A 71 -5.98 6.26 4.74
C PHE A 71 -6.55 4.95 5.29
N LYS A 72 -7.85 4.72 5.08
CA LYS A 72 -8.45 3.40 5.28
C LYS A 72 -7.86 2.36 4.33
N CYS A 73 -8.05 1.07 4.65
CA CYS A 73 -7.39 -0.05 3.96
C CYS A 73 -7.59 -0.02 2.44
N SER A 74 -8.83 0.13 2.00
CA SER A 74 -9.17 -0.03 0.59
C SER A 74 -10.43 0.75 0.22
N TYR A 75 -10.58 1.01 -1.07
CA TYR A 75 -11.79 1.62 -1.63
C TYR A 75 -12.09 1.04 -3.00
N ASN A 76 -13.36 1.03 -3.38
CA ASN A 76 -13.81 0.55 -4.68
C ASN A 76 -14.81 1.56 -5.30
N PRO A 77 -14.37 2.38 -6.28
CA PRO A 77 -15.23 3.39 -6.90
C PRO A 77 -16.36 2.78 -7.73
N THR A 78 -16.20 1.52 -8.16
CA THR A 78 -17.20 0.85 -9.01
C THR A 78 -18.33 0.21 -8.20
N PHE A 79 -18.17 0.08 -6.88
CA PHE A 79 -19.19 -0.43 -5.97
C PHE A 79 -19.94 0.73 -5.30
N SER A 80 -20.68 1.51 -6.10
CA SER A 80 -21.41 2.70 -5.63
C SER A 80 -22.82 2.39 -5.11
N GLU A 81 -23.53 1.47 -5.76
CA GLU A 81 -24.89 1.10 -5.35
C GLU A 81 -24.91 0.47 -3.95
N GLY A 82 -25.64 1.08 -3.01
CA GLY A 82 -25.69 0.63 -1.62
C GLY A 82 -24.43 0.97 -0.80
N SER A 83 -23.51 1.76 -1.35
CA SER A 83 -22.47 2.40 -0.55
C SER A 83 -23.04 3.55 0.27
N LYS A 84 -22.41 3.82 1.42
CA LYS A 84 -22.69 5.00 2.27
C LYS A 84 -21.92 6.25 1.82
N SER A 85 -21.02 6.12 0.86
CA SER A 85 -20.18 7.19 0.31
C SER A 85 -20.52 7.43 -1.15
N ASN A 86 -20.49 8.70 -1.56
CA ASN A 86 -20.67 9.10 -2.96
C ASN A 86 -19.48 8.67 -3.84
N SER A 87 -18.36 8.28 -3.22
CA SER A 87 -17.09 7.91 -3.84
C SER A 87 -16.96 6.41 -4.11
N GLY A 88 -18.04 5.63 -3.87
CA GLY A 88 -18.03 4.18 -3.95
C GLY A 88 -17.90 3.53 -2.57
N TRP A 89 -17.56 2.24 -2.53
CA TRP A 89 -17.36 1.54 -1.27
C TRP A 89 -16.01 1.91 -0.65
N ILE A 90 -16.00 2.13 0.67
CA ILE A 90 -14.79 2.42 1.43
C ILE A 90 -14.75 1.44 2.61
N SER A 91 -13.58 0.82 2.80
CA SER A 91 -13.29 -0.04 3.94
C SER A 91 -13.70 0.62 5.26
N GLN A 92 -14.16 -0.18 6.22
CA GLN A 92 -14.41 0.28 7.59
C GLN A 92 -13.22 -0.02 8.52
N GLY A 93 -12.25 -0.81 8.06
CA GLY A 93 -11.17 -1.35 8.88
C GLY A 93 -9.88 -0.55 8.80
N TYR A 94 -9.11 -0.65 9.88
CA TYR A 94 -7.68 -0.32 9.93
C TYR A 94 -6.92 -1.59 10.26
N TYR A 95 -6.00 -1.98 9.38
CA TYR A 95 -5.17 -3.16 9.60
C TYR A 95 -3.73 -2.72 9.83
N GLY A 96 -3.13 -3.16 10.93
CA GLY A 96 -1.75 -2.79 11.26
C GLY A 96 -0.74 -3.20 10.18
N LEU A 97 -1.01 -4.29 9.46
CA LEU A 97 -0.20 -4.75 8.33
C LEU A 97 -0.24 -3.80 7.12
N ASP A 98 -1.29 -2.98 7.00
CA ASP A 98 -1.43 -1.97 5.94
C ASP A 98 -0.90 -0.61 6.42
N GLN A 99 -1.22 -0.22 7.66
CA GLN A 99 -0.83 1.08 8.25
C GLN A 99 0.66 1.16 8.57
N GLY A 100 1.26 0.07 9.05
CA GLY A 100 2.69 0.03 9.37
C GLY A 100 3.57 0.42 8.17
N PRO A 101 3.40 -0.23 7.00
CA PRO A 101 4.11 0.14 5.78
C PRO A 101 3.94 1.59 5.36
N ILE A 102 2.77 2.20 5.53
CA ILE A 102 2.55 3.63 5.21
C ILE A 102 3.58 4.49 5.97
N VAL A 103 3.62 4.36 7.30
CA VAL A 103 4.51 5.18 8.15
C VAL A 103 5.97 4.87 7.86
N MET A 104 6.32 3.58 7.79
CA MET A 104 7.70 3.16 7.55
C MET A 104 8.23 3.65 6.19
N MET A 105 7.41 3.59 5.14
CA MET A 105 7.84 3.94 3.80
C MET A 105 7.82 5.45 3.55
N ILE A 106 6.93 6.20 4.20
CA ILE A 106 7.05 7.67 4.26
C ILE A 106 8.37 8.08 4.91
N GLU A 107 8.72 7.51 6.06
CA GLU A 107 9.97 7.88 6.75
C GLU A 107 11.21 7.40 5.98
N ASN A 108 11.14 6.24 5.32
CA ASN A 108 12.22 5.80 4.44
C ASN A 108 12.41 6.73 3.24
N TYR A 109 11.33 7.28 2.68
CA TYR A 109 11.41 8.26 1.60
C TYR A 109 11.98 9.60 2.10
N ARG A 110 11.47 10.12 3.22
CA ARG A 110 11.86 11.44 3.74
C ARG A 110 13.29 11.47 4.24
N THR A 111 13.66 10.46 5.02
CA THR A 111 14.98 10.44 5.65
C THR A 111 15.73 9.14 5.37
N GLY A 112 15.07 8.00 5.20
CA GLY A 112 15.75 6.70 5.12
C GLY A 112 16.08 6.09 6.47
N SER A 113 15.52 6.61 7.57
CA SER A 113 15.88 6.21 8.94
C SER A 113 15.65 4.72 9.25
N PRO A 114 14.47 4.12 9.00
CA PRO A 114 14.25 2.69 9.24
C PRO A 114 15.26 1.81 8.50
N TRP A 115 15.50 2.08 7.22
CA TRP A 115 16.52 1.37 6.47
C TRP A 115 17.92 1.59 7.02
N ARG A 116 18.33 2.81 7.36
CA ARG A 116 19.65 3.06 7.97
C ARG A 116 19.84 2.28 9.27
N LEU A 117 18.82 2.20 10.11
CA LEU A 117 18.86 1.42 11.34
C LEU A 117 19.11 -0.07 11.04
N MET A 118 18.33 -0.66 10.12
CA MET A 118 18.51 -2.05 9.71
C MET A 118 19.90 -2.31 9.11
N ARG A 119 20.40 -1.38 8.28
CA ARG A 119 21.70 -1.49 7.60
C ARG A 119 22.89 -1.56 8.55
N ARG A 120 22.76 -0.96 9.75
CA ARG A 120 23.78 -0.93 10.80
C ARG A 120 23.71 -2.14 11.73
N HIS A 121 22.62 -2.91 11.72
CA HIS A 121 22.45 -4.03 12.66
C HIS A 121 23.39 -5.22 12.31
N PRO A 122 24.30 -5.64 13.22
CA PRO A 122 25.29 -6.67 12.92
C PRO A 122 24.68 -8.00 12.49
N ALA A 123 23.59 -8.44 13.14
CA ALA A 123 22.93 -9.70 12.80
C ALA A 123 22.32 -9.70 11.39
N ILE A 124 21.73 -8.57 10.94
CA ILE A 124 21.16 -8.45 9.60
C ILE A 124 22.28 -8.51 8.56
N ARG A 125 23.37 -7.75 8.78
CA ARG A 125 24.56 -7.76 7.91
C ARG A 125 25.15 -9.16 7.77
N MET A 126 25.35 -9.84 8.90
CA MET A 126 25.90 -11.20 8.93
C MET A 126 24.97 -12.18 8.22
N GLY A 127 23.66 -12.11 8.45
CA GLY A 127 22.67 -12.95 7.79
C GLY A 127 22.67 -12.78 6.27
N LEU A 128 22.65 -11.52 5.79
CA LEU A 128 22.70 -11.22 4.36
C LEU A 128 23.99 -11.72 3.71
N ARG A 129 25.16 -11.51 4.34
CA ARG A 129 26.44 -12.02 3.83
C ARG A 129 26.46 -13.55 3.75
N ARG A 130 25.94 -14.23 4.77
CA ARG A 130 25.83 -15.70 4.77
C ARG A 130 24.88 -16.23 3.69
N ALA A 131 23.87 -15.44 3.32
CA ALA A 131 22.96 -15.74 2.22
C ALA A 131 23.54 -15.36 0.83
N GLY A 132 24.78 -14.90 0.75
CA GLY A 132 25.45 -14.59 -0.53
C GLY A 132 25.17 -13.20 -1.09
N PHE A 133 24.49 -12.32 -0.36
CA PHE A 133 24.28 -10.93 -0.80
C PHE A 133 25.59 -10.13 -0.71
N THR A 134 25.88 -9.35 -1.75
CA THR A 134 27.06 -8.49 -1.86
C THR A 134 26.71 -7.09 -2.37
N GLY A 135 27.64 -6.14 -2.24
CA GLY A 135 27.49 -4.78 -2.79
C GLY A 135 26.63 -3.84 -1.93
N GLY A 136 26.33 -2.66 -2.47
CA GLY A 136 25.58 -1.62 -1.77
C GLY A 136 26.18 -1.29 -0.39
N TRP A 137 25.32 -1.21 0.63
CA TRP A 137 25.71 -0.91 2.01
C TRP A 137 26.35 -2.10 2.76
N LEU A 138 26.46 -3.28 2.13
CA LEU A 138 27.23 -4.42 2.65
C LEU A 138 28.70 -4.38 2.23
N GLY A 139 29.01 -3.64 1.15
CA GLY A 139 30.33 -3.57 0.51
C GLY A 139 31.34 -2.65 1.18
N ASN A 140 30.89 -1.66 1.96
CA ASN A 140 31.78 -0.74 2.66
C ASN A 140 31.65 -0.94 4.18
N ALA A 141 32.76 -1.30 4.83
CA ALA A 141 32.87 -1.25 6.28
C ALA A 141 33.10 0.18 6.81
N ASP A 142 33.46 1.15 5.94
CA ASP A 142 34.09 2.41 6.35
C ASP A 142 33.38 3.71 5.94
N ALA A 143 32.07 3.71 5.69
CA ALA A 143 31.31 4.95 5.43
C ALA A 143 30.43 5.36 6.62
N ALA A 144 31.01 5.35 7.82
CA ALA A 144 30.37 5.83 9.03
C ALA A 144 31.35 6.69 9.85
N ILE A 145 31.54 7.94 9.41
CA ILE A 145 31.65 9.12 10.27
C ILE A 145 30.75 10.18 9.65
#